data_AF-A0A7R9Y7M7-F1
#
_entry.id   AF-A0A7R9Y7M7-F1
#
_cell.length_a   1.000
_cell.length_b   1.000
_cell.length_c   1.000
_cell.angle_alpha   90.00
_cell.angle_beta   90.00
_cell.angle_gamma   90.00
#
_symmetry.space_group_name_H-M   'P 1'
#
loop_
_entity.id
_entity.type
_entity.pdbx_description
1 polymer ?
#
loop_
_entity_poly.entity_id
_entity_poly.type
_entity_poly.pdbx_seq_one_letter_code
_entity_poly.pdbx_strand_id
1 'polypeptide(L)'
;EPAAKKRRAGNGAAGSDPGVAMVTKRSPVIKLKSRKNPAELKGMRECHLRDATALCRFFAWLGERIAAGDEGLDEVSASDKLLEERQSLPGFLDTSFDTIAGDGPNGAIIHYRAEKATCRKLKAGDVFLLDSGAQYEDGTTDVTRTTFLGEGMPDAHVRRCFTLVLKGHIALDTAVFPEGTPGFAVDSFARHALWRAGLDYRHGTGHGVGAALNVHEGPQSISPRWYNKSPLEDGMIVSNEPGYYEQDAFGIRIENLVSIEEADTPCTFGDKKFLCFKKLTFVPLQTKMIDVSLLTADEADWVDAYQAQVRAKIQPLLTRPTDADAQRYLVEHTQPLDRKGLGTRSATGGQPQLASAEPMAT
;
A
#
# COMPACT_ATOMS: atom_id res chain seq x y z
N GLU A 1 15.65 -47.05 35.28
CA GLU A 1 14.33 -46.52 34.89
C GLU A 1 14.33 -45.00 34.97
N PRO A 2 13.60 -44.29 34.10
CA PRO A 2 14.07 -43.01 33.58
C PRO A 2 13.48 -41.76 34.26
N ALA A 3 14.24 -40.69 34.07
CA ALA A 3 14.05 -39.28 34.42
C ALA A 3 12.60 -38.75 34.48
N ALA A 4 12.27 -38.13 35.62
CA ALA A 4 11.10 -37.28 35.78
C ALA A 4 11.22 -36.01 34.92
N LYS A 5 10.38 -35.90 33.88
CA LYS A 5 10.16 -34.68 33.10
C LYS A 5 9.50 -33.62 33.99
N LYS A 6 10.22 -32.52 34.29
CA LYS A 6 9.61 -31.25 34.72
C LYS A 6 8.67 -30.75 33.61
N ARG A 7 7.35 -30.84 33.83
CA ARG A 7 6.37 -30.05 33.07
C ARG A 7 6.55 -28.58 33.48
N ARG A 8 6.96 -27.73 32.54
CA ARG A 8 6.87 -26.27 32.70
C ARG A 8 5.38 -25.91 32.83
N ALA A 9 5.04 -25.22 33.92
CA ALA A 9 3.74 -24.60 34.10
C ALA A 9 3.53 -23.56 33.00
N GLY A 10 2.44 -23.68 32.25
CA GLY A 10 1.98 -22.66 31.32
C GLY A 10 1.53 -21.42 32.09
N ASN A 11 1.64 -20.26 31.42
CA ASN A 11 1.21 -18.95 31.88
C ASN A 11 -0.10 -19.02 32.69
N GLY A 12 -0.01 -18.68 33.97
CA GLY A 12 -1.16 -18.57 34.85
C GLY A 12 -2.16 -17.56 34.30
N ALA A 13 -3.41 -18.01 34.19
CA ALA A 13 -4.55 -17.15 33.95
C ALA A 13 -4.66 -16.12 35.09
N ALA A 14 -4.84 -14.87 34.73
CA ALA A 14 -5.21 -13.82 35.68
C ALA A 14 -6.55 -14.19 36.34
N GLY A 15 -6.54 -14.32 37.67
CA GLY A 15 -7.70 -14.28 38.58
C GLY A 15 -8.98 -14.96 38.11
N SER A 16 -9.09 -16.28 38.22
CA SER A 16 -10.38 -16.97 38.14
C SER A 16 -11.00 -17.09 39.54
N ASP A 17 -12.09 -16.37 39.78
CA ASP A 17 -13.01 -16.67 40.89
C ASP A 17 -13.61 -18.08 40.66
N PRO A 18 -13.43 -19.06 41.57
CA PRO A 18 -13.71 -20.48 41.33
C PRO A 18 -15.18 -20.85 41.00
N GLY A 19 -16.09 -19.87 40.89
CA GLY A 19 -17.50 -20.08 40.49
C GLY A 19 -17.89 -19.60 39.09
N VAL A 20 -17.00 -18.96 38.32
CA VAL A 20 -17.37 -18.35 37.02
C VAL A 20 -16.82 -19.16 35.85
N ALA A 21 -17.72 -19.68 35.00
CA ALA A 21 -17.34 -20.33 33.75
C ALA A 21 -16.83 -19.30 32.73
N MET A 22 -15.53 -19.31 32.45
CA MET A 22 -14.96 -18.44 31.42
C MET A 22 -15.30 -18.95 30.01
N VAL A 23 -15.79 -18.04 29.15
CA VAL A 23 -16.04 -18.32 27.73
C VAL A 23 -15.01 -17.55 26.89
N THR A 24 -14.05 -18.26 26.32
CA THR A 24 -13.06 -17.69 25.40
C THR A 24 -13.57 -17.75 23.96
N LYS A 25 -14.18 -16.66 23.48
CA LYS A 25 -14.64 -16.50 22.09
C LYS A 25 -14.22 -15.13 21.54
N ARG A 26 -14.16 -15.02 20.20
CA ARG A 26 -13.88 -13.73 19.54
C ARG A 26 -15.05 -12.77 19.77
N SER A 27 -14.75 -11.53 20.13
CA SER A 27 -15.77 -10.48 20.32
C SER A 27 -16.57 -10.25 19.03
N PRO A 28 -17.92 -10.16 19.09
CA PRO A 28 -18.73 -9.86 17.92
C PRO A 28 -18.42 -8.48 17.31
N VAL A 29 -17.93 -7.54 18.13
CA VAL A 29 -17.53 -6.19 17.71
C VAL A 29 -16.47 -6.23 16.62
N ILE A 30 -15.58 -7.24 16.61
CA ILE A 30 -14.53 -7.39 15.60
C ILE A 30 -15.14 -7.54 14.20
N LYS A 31 -16.19 -8.37 14.05
CA LYS A 31 -16.87 -8.51 12.75
C LYS A 31 -17.67 -7.25 12.40
N LEU A 32 -18.38 -6.67 13.37
CA LEU A 32 -19.20 -5.49 13.13
C LEU A 32 -18.38 -4.30 12.62
N LYS A 33 -17.28 -3.94 13.30
CA LYS A 33 -16.44 -2.80 12.88
C LYS A 33 -15.59 -3.07 11.62
N SER A 34 -15.41 -4.33 11.25
CA SER A 34 -14.63 -4.66 10.05
C SER A 34 -15.32 -4.19 8.77
N ARG A 35 -16.66 -4.16 8.75
CA ARG A 35 -17.50 -3.71 7.63
C ARG A 35 -18.00 -2.30 7.91
N LYS A 36 -17.41 -1.32 7.23
CA LYS A 36 -17.74 0.09 7.41
C LYS A 36 -19.10 0.37 6.80
N ASN A 37 -19.91 1.13 7.52
CA ASN A 37 -21.18 1.64 7.03
C ASN A 37 -20.95 2.80 6.03
N PRO A 38 -21.99 3.27 5.32
CA PRO A 38 -21.83 4.33 4.31
C PRO A 38 -21.25 5.65 4.84
N ALA A 39 -21.52 6.03 6.09
CA ALA A 39 -20.97 7.24 6.70
C ALA A 39 -19.48 7.08 7.03
N GLU A 40 -19.08 5.92 7.57
CA GLU A 40 -17.67 5.60 7.81
C GLU A 40 -16.88 5.56 6.48
N LEU A 41 -17.42 4.94 5.43
CA LEU A 41 -16.78 4.93 4.11
C LEU A 41 -16.67 6.33 3.51
N LYS A 42 -17.68 7.19 3.72
CA LYS A 42 -17.62 8.59 3.29
C LYS A 42 -16.50 9.33 4.02
N GLY A 43 -16.44 9.23 5.34
CA GLY A 43 -15.39 9.85 6.15
C GLY A 43 -13.99 9.39 5.74
N MET A 44 -13.81 8.08 5.55
CA MET A 44 -12.55 7.51 5.05
C MET A 44 -12.16 8.09 3.69
N ARG A 45 -13.10 8.21 2.74
CA ARG A 45 -12.80 8.83 1.42
C ARG A 45 -12.42 10.31 1.56
N GLU A 46 -13.12 11.06 2.39
CA GLU A 46 -12.88 12.49 2.58
C GLU A 46 -11.55 12.76 3.29
N CYS A 47 -11.21 11.98 4.33
CA CYS A 47 -9.94 12.14 5.04
C CYS A 47 -8.73 11.78 4.17
N HIS A 48 -8.83 10.76 3.31
CA HIS A 48 -7.75 10.41 2.38
C HIS A 48 -7.51 11.49 1.32
N LEU A 49 -8.57 12.17 0.86
CA LEU A 49 -8.42 13.32 -0.05
C LEU A 49 -7.71 14.50 0.63
N ARG A 50 -8.03 14.77 1.91
CA ARG A 50 -7.33 15.80 2.70
C ARG A 50 -5.87 15.41 2.93
N ASP A 51 -5.60 14.18 3.36
CA ASP A 51 -4.25 13.66 3.63
C ASP A 51 -3.36 13.70 2.39
N ALA A 52 -3.92 13.41 1.21
CA ALA A 52 -3.23 13.53 -0.06
C ALA A 52 -2.75 14.96 -0.36
N THR A 53 -3.45 16.00 0.11
CA THR A 53 -2.97 17.39 -0.02
C THR A 53 -1.73 17.64 0.83
N ALA A 54 -1.66 17.11 2.06
CA ALA A 54 -0.49 17.21 2.91
C ALA A 54 0.71 16.49 2.28
N LEU A 55 0.51 15.31 1.69
CA LEU A 55 1.57 14.59 0.98
C LEU A 55 2.05 15.36 -0.26
N CYS A 56 1.16 15.98 -1.04
CA CYS A 56 1.58 16.81 -2.18
C CYS A 56 2.40 18.03 -1.74
N ARG A 57 2.03 18.70 -0.64
CA ARG A 57 2.81 19.80 -0.04
C ARG A 57 4.17 19.32 0.44
N PHE A 58 4.18 18.20 1.17
CA PHE A 58 5.41 17.58 1.66
C PHE A 58 6.37 17.23 0.53
N PHE A 59 5.91 16.54 -0.52
CA PHE A 59 6.79 16.12 -1.61
C PHE A 59 7.27 17.31 -2.45
N ALA A 60 6.46 18.36 -2.62
CA ALA A 60 6.90 19.61 -3.25
C ALA A 60 8.03 20.25 -2.43
N TRP A 61 7.83 20.42 -1.13
CA TRP A 61 8.85 20.94 -0.22
C TRP A 61 10.12 20.08 -0.24
N LEU A 62 9.99 18.75 -0.17
CA LEU A 62 11.12 17.83 -0.14
C LEU A 62 11.94 17.97 -1.43
N GLY A 63 11.27 18.02 -2.59
CA GLY A 63 11.92 18.21 -3.88
C GLY A 63 12.72 19.52 -3.95
N GLU A 64 12.16 20.62 -3.46
CA GLU A 64 12.83 21.92 -3.43
C GLU A 64 14.05 21.94 -2.50
N ARG A 65 13.95 21.34 -1.31
CA ARG A 65 15.10 21.23 -0.38
C ARG A 65 16.23 20.41 -0.97
N ILE A 66 15.91 19.29 -1.62
CA ILE A 66 16.91 18.45 -2.30
C ILE A 66 17.54 19.21 -3.48
N ALA A 67 16.74 19.90 -4.29
CA ALA A 67 17.24 20.69 -5.42
C ALA A 67 18.14 21.86 -4.97
N ALA A 68 17.85 22.45 -3.82
CA ALA A 68 18.67 23.50 -3.21
C ALA A 68 19.97 22.98 -2.58
N GLY A 69 20.19 21.65 -2.52
CA GLY A 69 21.37 21.06 -1.90
C GLY A 69 21.41 21.23 -0.38
N ASP A 70 20.25 21.18 0.29
CA ASP A 70 20.16 21.36 1.74
C ASP A 70 20.81 20.19 2.52
N GLU A 71 22.05 20.40 2.97
CA GLU A 71 22.80 19.44 3.80
C GLU A 71 22.21 19.26 5.21
N GLY A 72 21.29 20.13 5.63
CA GLY A 72 20.60 20.05 6.91
C GLY A 72 19.53 18.97 6.97
N LEU A 73 19.00 18.57 5.81
CA LEU A 73 17.84 17.68 5.68
C LEU A 73 18.16 16.23 6.07
N ASP A 74 17.38 15.67 6.97
CA ASP A 74 17.46 14.27 7.43
C ASP A 74 16.10 13.60 7.57
N GLU A 75 16.11 12.28 7.75
CA GLU A 75 14.91 11.43 7.85
C GLU A 75 13.93 11.91 8.94
N VAL A 76 14.44 12.40 10.07
CA VAL A 76 13.61 12.96 11.15
C VAL A 76 12.97 14.26 10.71
N SER A 77 13.73 15.19 10.12
CA SER A 77 13.16 16.45 9.62
C SER A 77 12.12 16.26 8.52
N ALA A 78 12.24 15.21 7.69
CA ALA A 78 11.21 14.85 6.73
C ALA A 78 9.92 14.37 7.42
N SER A 79 10.06 13.54 8.45
CA SER A 79 8.92 13.08 9.26
C SER A 79 8.22 14.25 9.96
N ASP A 80 8.99 15.14 10.58
CA ASP A 80 8.50 16.33 11.28
C ASP A 80 7.76 17.26 10.31
N LYS A 81 8.28 17.46 9.10
CA LYS A 81 7.63 18.29 8.09
C LYS A 81 6.30 17.71 7.62
N LEU A 82 6.23 16.40 7.37
CA LEU A 82 4.96 15.78 7.00
C LEU A 82 3.93 15.88 8.13
N LEU A 83 4.37 15.74 9.38
CA LEU A 83 3.51 15.95 10.55
C LEU A 83 2.95 17.38 10.60
N GLU A 84 3.78 18.40 10.37
CA GLU A 84 3.35 19.81 10.28
C GLU A 84 2.25 19.99 9.22
N GLU A 85 2.45 19.42 8.02
CA GLU A 85 1.45 19.50 6.95
C GLU A 85 0.13 18.82 7.34
N ARG A 86 0.18 17.68 8.05
CA ARG A 86 -1.02 16.97 8.52
C ARG A 86 -1.73 17.69 9.68
N GLN A 87 -0.98 18.24 10.64
CA GLN A 87 -1.53 19.02 11.76
C GLN A 87 -2.33 20.23 11.30
N SER A 88 -2.00 20.78 10.13
CA SER A 88 -2.71 21.90 9.52
C SER A 88 -4.01 21.51 8.81
N LEU A 89 -4.37 20.22 8.75
CA LEU A 89 -5.59 19.73 8.10
C LEU A 89 -6.77 19.65 9.10
N PRO A 90 -8.00 19.98 8.66
CA PRO A 90 -9.19 19.86 9.50
C PRO A 90 -9.41 18.42 10.00
N GLY A 91 -9.71 18.29 11.29
CA GLY A 91 -10.02 17.02 11.93
C GLY A 91 -8.82 16.14 12.24
N PHE A 92 -7.57 16.59 12.03
CA PHE A 92 -6.37 15.86 12.44
C PHE A 92 -6.35 15.66 13.97
N LEU A 93 -6.02 14.45 14.40
CA LEU A 93 -5.92 14.08 15.81
C LEU A 93 -4.48 13.72 16.20
N ASP A 94 -3.86 12.82 15.45
CA ASP A 94 -2.48 12.34 15.65
C ASP A 94 -1.99 11.63 14.38
N THR A 95 -0.73 11.23 14.35
CA THR A 95 -0.25 10.18 13.44
C THR A 95 -0.95 8.84 13.74
N SER A 96 -1.21 8.03 12.71
CA SER A 96 -1.81 6.70 12.92
C SER A 96 -0.78 5.66 13.39
N PHE A 97 0.51 5.95 13.19
CA PHE A 97 1.69 5.22 13.67
C PHE A 97 2.95 6.10 13.51
N ASP A 98 4.06 5.68 14.10
CA ASP A 98 5.35 6.36 13.93
C ASP A 98 5.79 6.35 12.45
N THR A 99 5.93 7.52 11.83
CA THR A 99 6.36 7.65 10.42
C THR A 99 7.70 6.94 10.17
N ILE A 100 7.72 6.15 9.10
CA ILE A 100 8.92 5.48 8.59
C ILE A 100 9.45 6.32 7.42
N ALA A 101 10.51 7.06 7.66
CA ALA A 101 11.25 7.81 6.63
C ALA A 101 12.64 7.20 6.50
N GLY A 102 12.88 6.39 5.46
CA GLY A 102 14.14 5.66 5.25
C GLY A 102 14.85 6.12 3.98
N ASP A 103 16.04 6.68 4.14
CA ASP A 103 16.95 7.07 3.06
C ASP A 103 17.91 5.91 2.72
N GLY A 104 17.99 5.56 1.43
CA GLY A 104 18.89 4.53 0.92
C GLY A 104 18.76 3.22 1.71
N PRO A 105 19.84 2.72 2.34
CA PRO A 105 19.84 1.46 3.08
C PRO A 105 18.79 1.39 4.20
N ASN A 106 18.44 2.52 4.82
CA ASN A 106 17.44 2.55 5.90
C ASN A 106 16.03 2.22 5.38
N GLY A 107 15.75 2.52 4.10
CA GLY A 107 14.50 2.11 3.45
C GLY A 107 14.32 0.60 3.37
N ALA A 108 15.42 -0.18 3.40
CA ALA A 108 15.38 -1.65 3.38
C ALA A 108 14.92 -2.27 4.72
N ILE A 109 14.88 -1.49 5.80
CA ILE A 109 14.46 -1.95 7.12
C ILE A 109 12.95 -1.73 7.25
N ILE A 110 12.18 -2.82 7.18
CA ILE A 110 10.70 -2.80 7.08
C ILE A 110 10.02 -1.93 8.16
N HIS A 111 10.48 -2.04 9.42
CA HIS A 111 9.98 -1.24 10.55
C HIS A 111 11.05 -0.26 11.04
N TYR A 112 11.72 0.43 10.12
CA TYR A 112 12.72 1.43 10.46
C TYR A 112 12.09 2.56 11.29
N ARG A 113 12.85 3.05 12.27
CA ARG A 113 12.51 4.26 13.03
C ARG A 113 13.73 5.16 13.04
N ALA A 114 13.60 6.33 12.42
CA ALA A 114 14.64 7.33 12.45
C ALA A 114 14.73 7.94 13.86
N GLU A 115 15.94 8.01 14.40
CA GLU A 115 16.25 8.74 15.63
C GLU A 115 17.25 9.84 15.33
N LYS A 116 17.04 11.04 15.88
CA LYS A 116 17.83 12.22 15.48
C LYS A 116 19.34 12.02 15.66
N ALA A 117 19.74 11.22 16.64
CA ALA A 117 21.15 10.94 16.93
C ALA A 117 21.82 10.01 15.89
N THR A 118 21.04 9.20 15.16
CA THR A 118 21.56 8.12 14.30
C THR A 118 21.00 8.14 12.88
N CYS A 119 20.03 9.01 12.59
CA CYS A 119 19.37 9.09 11.29
C CYS A 119 20.32 9.55 10.19
N ARG A 120 20.03 9.14 8.96
CA ARG A 120 20.78 9.56 7.77
C ARG A 120 20.35 10.95 7.31
N LYS A 121 21.29 11.67 6.71
CA LYS A 121 20.98 12.84 5.88
C LYS A 121 20.35 12.37 4.58
N LEU A 122 19.33 13.09 4.12
CA LEU A 122 18.67 12.81 2.84
C LEU A 122 19.56 13.29 1.71
N LYS A 123 19.83 12.42 0.74
CA LYS A 123 20.83 12.69 -0.31
C LYS A 123 20.23 12.58 -1.71
N ALA A 124 20.55 13.54 -2.57
CA ALA A 124 20.25 13.41 -4.00
C ALA A 124 20.94 12.17 -4.58
N GLY A 125 20.17 11.36 -5.32
CA GLY A 125 20.60 10.07 -5.87
C GLY A 125 20.16 8.86 -5.05
N ASP A 126 19.63 9.05 -3.84
CA ASP A 126 19.19 7.94 -3.00
C ASP A 126 17.69 7.63 -3.23
N VAL A 127 17.32 6.38 -2.97
CA VAL A 127 15.91 5.95 -2.89
C VAL A 127 15.40 6.29 -1.50
N PHE A 128 14.28 7.01 -1.44
CA PHE A 128 13.63 7.40 -0.19
C PHE A 128 12.27 6.71 -0.08
N LEU A 129 12.09 5.94 0.99
CA LEU A 129 10.82 5.30 1.35
C LEU A 129 10.17 6.10 2.47
N LEU A 130 8.93 6.51 2.25
CA LEU A 130 8.10 7.21 3.22
C LEU A 130 6.81 6.45 3.43
N ASP A 131 6.66 5.84 4.60
CA ASP A 131 5.44 5.20 5.06
C ASP A 131 4.89 5.91 6.28
N SER A 132 3.64 6.35 6.18
CA SER A 132 3.07 7.27 7.14
C SER A 132 1.55 7.34 7.04
N GLY A 133 0.90 7.67 8.14
CA GLY A 133 -0.54 7.90 8.17
C GLY A 133 -0.96 8.84 9.28
N ALA A 134 -2.25 9.19 9.28
CA ALA A 134 -2.85 10.06 10.27
C ALA A 134 -4.20 9.54 10.75
N GLN A 135 -4.51 9.88 11.99
CA GLN A 135 -5.83 9.81 12.58
C GLN A 135 -6.55 11.12 12.31
N TYR A 136 -7.72 11.01 11.71
CA TYR A 136 -8.69 12.08 11.59
C TYR A 136 -9.96 11.69 12.36
N GLU A 137 -10.77 12.67 12.77
CA GLU A 137 -12.06 12.43 13.42
C GLU A 137 -12.99 11.51 12.62
N ASP A 138 -12.85 11.49 11.29
CA ASP A 138 -13.68 10.76 10.34
C ASP A 138 -12.96 9.60 9.62
N GLY A 139 -11.71 9.28 9.99
CA GLY A 139 -11.01 8.13 9.41
C GLY A 139 -9.54 7.99 9.79
N THR A 140 -8.95 6.85 9.44
CA THR A 140 -7.53 6.55 9.63
C THR A 140 -6.88 6.37 8.26
N THR A 141 -5.74 7.00 8.02
CA THR A 141 -4.97 6.82 6.77
C THR A 141 -3.73 5.98 6.99
N ASP A 142 -3.31 5.33 5.91
CA ASP A 142 -2.06 4.59 5.80
C ASP A 142 -1.59 4.66 4.34
N VAL A 143 -0.35 5.06 4.11
CA VAL A 143 0.18 5.29 2.76
C VAL A 143 1.70 5.31 2.75
N THR A 144 2.25 4.35 2.02
CA THR A 144 3.64 4.34 1.59
C THR A 144 3.84 4.86 0.17
N ARG A 145 4.81 5.76 0.00
CA ARG A 145 5.41 6.11 -1.30
C ARG A 145 6.92 5.95 -1.25
N THR A 146 7.46 5.35 -2.30
CA THR A 146 8.90 5.30 -2.55
C THR A 146 9.23 6.26 -3.70
N THR A 147 10.24 7.10 -3.52
CA THR A 147 10.68 8.09 -4.52
C THR A 147 12.20 8.04 -4.68
N PHE A 148 12.69 8.59 -5.80
CA PHE A 148 14.10 8.83 -6.03
C PHE A 148 14.39 10.32 -5.80
N LEU A 149 15.39 10.63 -4.99
CA LEU A 149 15.70 12.02 -4.61
C LEU A 149 16.57 12.72 -5.68
N GLY A 150 16.14 13.89 -6.14
CA GLY A 150 16.88 14.72 -7.10
C GLY A 150 16.48 14.52 -8.56
N GLU A 151 17.22 15.17 -9.46
CA GLU A 151 16.85 15.26 -10.88
C GLU A 151 17.26 14.04 -11.72
N GLY A 152 18.25 13.26 -11.24
CA GLY A 152 18.81 12.11 -11.94
C GLY A 152 17.83 10.95 -12.15
N MET A 153 18.34 9.88 -12.76
CA MET A 153 17.59 8.64 -12.94
C MET A 153 18.10 7.56 -11.99
N PRO A 154 17.20 6.79 -11.36
CA PRO A 154 17.58 5.58 -10.65
C PRO A 154 18.21 4.57 -11.61
N ASP A 155 19.10 3.73 -11.09
CA ASP A 155 19.72 2.68 -11.89
C ASP A 155 18.68 1.65 -12.39
N ALA A 156 19.10 0.82 -13.36
CA ALA A 156 18.21 -0.16 -13.97
C ALA A 156 17.69 -1.22 -12.99
N HIS A 157 18.46 -1.56 -11.94
CA HIS A 157 18.06 -2.55 -10.96
C HIS A 157 16.97 -2.00 -10.03
N VAL A 158 17.14 -0.79 -9.50
CA VAL A 158 16.12 -0.07 -8.72
C VAL A 158 14.83 0.07 -9.52
N ARG A 159 14.92 0.50 -10.79
CA ARG A 159 13.74 0.64 -11.66
C ARG A 159 13.03 -0.68 -11.90
N ARG A 160 13.78 -1.76 -12.13
CA ARG A 160 13.22 -3.11 -12.28
C ARG A 160 12.48 -3.53 -11.01
N CYS A 161 13.10 -3.42 -9.84
CA CYS A 161 12.48 -3.81 -8.57
C CYS A 161 11.23 -2.96 -8.27
N PHE A 162 11.29 -1.64 -8.47
CA PHE A 162 10.14 -0.75 -8.32
C PHE A 162 8.98 -1.18 -9.21
N THR A 163 9.27 -1.48 -10.46
CA THR A 163 8.25 -1.87 -11.43
C THR A 163 7.63 -3.22 -11.09
N LEU A 164 8.40 -4.19 -10.59
CA LEU A 164 7.85 -5.47 -10.15
C LEU A 164 6.92 -5.32 -8.93
N VAL A 165 7.27 -4.44 -7.97
CA VAL A 165 6.40 -4.07 -6.85
C VAL A 165 5.12 -3.40 -7.37
N LEU A 166 5.25 -2.44 -8.29
CA LEU A 166 4.11 -1.75 -8.91
C LEU A 166 3.18 -2.71 -9.64
N LYS A 167 3.72 -3.68 -10.40
CA LYS A 167 2.89 -4.71 -11.06
C LYS A 167 2.10 -5.52 -10.05
N GLY A 168 2.70 -5.87 -8.92
CA GLY A 168 1.99 -6.50 -7.81
C GLY A 168 0.84 -5.64 -7.27
N HIS A 169 1.12 -4.35 -7.05
CA HIS A 169 0.14 -3.38 -6.57
C HIS A 169 -1.04 -3.26 -7.54
N ILE A 170 -0.77 -3.13 -8.84
CA ILE A 170 -1.79 -3.06 -9.90
C ILE A 170 -2.60 -4.35 -9.98
N ALA A 171 -1.94 -5.50 -9.94
CA ALA A 171 -2.60 -6.80 -10.03
C ALA A 171 -3.61 -7.01 -8.89
N LEU A 172 -3.29 -6.53 -7.68
CA LEU A 172 -4.24 -6.56 -6.57
C LEU A 172 -5.32 -5.49 -6.72
N ASP A 173 -4.95 -4.24 -7.02
CA ASP A 173 -5.89 -3.12 -7.15
C ASP A 173 -6.97 -3.35 -8.23
N THR A 174 -6.62 -4.07 -9.29
CA THR A 174 -7.53 -4.40 -10.40
C THR A 174 -8.25 -5.75 -10.25
N ALA A 175 -8.01 -6.47 -9.16
CA ALA A 175 -8.57 -7.80 -8.96
C ALA A 175 -10.11 -7.74 -8.82
N VAL A 176 -10.77 -8.68 -9.50
CA VAL A 176 -12.18 -9.01 -9.31
C VAL A 176 -12.26 -10.45 -8.85
N PHE A 177 -12.91 -10.70 -7.72
CA PHE A 177 -12.90 -12.01 -7.06
C PHE A 177 -14.28 -12.36 -6.50
N PRO A 178 -14.65 -13.64 -6.40
CA PRO A 178 -15.95 -14.02 -5.88
C PRO A 178 -16.08 -13.71 -4.39
N GLU A 179 -17.28 -13.32 -3.96
CA GLU A 179 -17.59 -13.13 -2.53
C GLU A 179 -17.22 -14.38 -1.72
N GLY A 180 -16.75 -14.16 -0.49
CA GLY A 180 -16.29 -15.21 0.42
C GLY A 180 -14.83 -15.64 0.21
N THR A 181 -14.11 -15.03 -0.74
CA THR A 181 -12.69 -15.30 -0.96
C THR A 181 -11.87 -14.83 0.26
N PRO A 182 -11.05 -15.68 0.89
CA PRO A 182 -10.17 -15.27 1.98
C PRO A 182 -8.94 -14.52 1.44
N GLY A 183 -8.42 -13.56 2.21
CA GLY A 183 -7.35 -12.68 1.73
C GLY A 183 -6.05 -13.40 1.35
N PHE A 184 -5.74 -14.57 1.93
CA PHE A 184 -4.55 -15.34 1.51
C PHE A 184 -4.64 -15.86 0.07
N ALA A 185 -5.85 -16.01 -0.48
CA ALA A 185 -6.04 -16.52 -1.84
C ALA A 185 -5.73 -15.46 -2.91
N VAL A 186 -5.75 -14.17 -2.54
CA VAL A 186 -5.43 -13.06 -3.45
C VAL A 186 -4.06 -12.42 -3.18
N ASP A 187 -3.40 -12.76 -2.06
CA ASP A 187 -2.04 -12.28 -1.72
C ASP A 187 -1.01 -12.59 -2.81
N SER A 188 -1.11 -13.75 -3.46
CA SER A 188 -0.19 -14.13 -4.55
C SER A 188 -0.29 -13.24 -5.78
N PHE A 189 -1.40 -12.51 -6.00
CA PHE A 189 -1.50 -11.56 -7.12
C PHE A 189 -0.46 -10.45 -6.99
N ALA A 190 -0.21 -9.97 -5.77
CA ALA A 190 0.78 -8.94 -5.49
C ALA A 190 2.22 -9.45 -5.52
N ARG A 191 2.43 -10.76 -5.32
CA ARG A 191 3.77 -11.37 -5.31
C ARG A 191 4.21 -11.91 -6.66
N HIS A 192 3.28 -12.22 -7.55
CA HIS A 192 3.53 -12.99 -8.77
C HIS A 192 4.68 -12.41 -9.62
N ALA A 193 4.71 -11.10 -9.81
CA ALA A 193 5.76 -10.44 -10.60
C ALA A 193 7.16 -10.56 -9.95
N LEU A 194 7.25 -10.40 -8.63
CA LEU A 194 8.49 -10.57 -7.87
C LEU A 194 8.97 -12.01 -7.88
N TRP A 195 8.08 -12.98 -7.65
CA TRP A 195 8.42 -14.42 -7.67
C TRP A 195 9.00 -14.87 -9.01
N ARG A 196 8.47 -14.34 -10.14
CA ARG A 196 9.04 -14.62 -11.47
C ARG A 196 10.47 -14.13 -11.64
N ALA A 197 10.90 -13.16 -10.84
CA ALA A 197 12.27 -12.65 -10.80
C ALA A 197 13.11 -13.26 -9.67
N GLY A 198 12.57 -14.21 -8.89
CA GLY A 198 13.25 -14.79 -7.73
C GLY A 198 13.27 -13.90 -6.49
N LEU A 199 12.40 -12.88 -6.43
CA LEU A 199 12.31 -11.90 -5.35
C LEU A 199 11.05 -12.13 -4.50
N ASP A 200 11.05 -11.67 -3.25
CA ASP A 200 9.88 -11.70 -2.35
C ASP A 200 10.01 -10.64 -1.24
N TYR A 201 8.96 -10.48 -0.42
CA TYR A 201 8.94 -9.61 0.77
C TYR A 201 8.39 -10.33 2.01
N ARG A 202 8.88 -9.92 3.19
CA ARG A 202 8.69 -10.67 4.45
C ARG A 202 7.52 -10.21 5.33
N HIS A 203 6.59 -9.45 4.77
CA HIS A 203 5.35 -9.02 5.44
C HIS A 203 4.10 -9.44 4.63
N GLY A 204 2.91 -9.23 5.19
CA GLY A 204 1.65 -9.41 4.45
C GLY A 204 1.48 -8.34 3.37
N THR A 205 0.68 -8.61 2.35
CA THR A 205 0.37 -7.62 1.30
C THR A 205 -0.63 -6.56 1.76
N GLY A 206 -1.40 -6.85 2.81
CA GLY A 206 -2.24 -5.85 3.44
C GLY A 206 -2.95 -6.31 4.70
N HIS A 207 -3.43 -5.35 5.47
CA HIS A 207 -4.20 -5.51 6.69
C HIS A 207 -5.50 -4.69 6.61
N GLY A 208 -6.49 -5.02 7.44
CA GLY A 208 -7.64 -4.14 7.57
C GLY A 208 -7.27 -2.84 8.30
N VAL A 209 -8.08 -1.80 8.10
CA VAL A 209 -7.89 -0.48 8.72
C VAL A 209 -9.19 -0.02 9.36
N GLY A 210 -9.12 0.52 10.58
CA GLY A 210 -10.25 1.09 11.31
C GLY A 210 -10.67 2.47 10.80
N ALA A 211 -11.88 2.90 11.12
CA ALA A 211 -12.31 4.28 10.87
C ALA A 211 -12.09 5.09 12.16
N ALA A 212 -11.05 5.92 12.19
CA ALA A 212 -10.59 6.65 13.40
C ALA A 212 -10.24 5.71 14.57
N LEU A 213 -9.59 4.59 14.24
CA LEU A 213 -9.22 3.51 15.17
C LEU A 213 -7.82 2.96 14.79
N ASN A 214 -7.52 1.71 15.13
CA ASN A 214 -6.24 1.10 14.83
C ASN A 214 -5.97 1.06 13.32
N VAL A 215 -4.75 1.46 12.93
CA VAL A 215 -4.25 1.33 11.56
C VAL A 215 -4.17 -0.14 11.15
N HIS A 216 -3.76 -1.03 12.07
CA HIS A 216 -3.83 -2.48 11.89
C HIS A 216 -5.08 -3.05 12.56
N GLU A 217 -6.09 -3.38 11.76
CA GLU A 217 -7.39 -3.83 12.21
C GLU A 217 -7.83 -5.16 11.57
N GLY A 218 -8.03 -6.19 12.38
CA GLY A 218 -8.62 -7.46 11.95
C GLY A 218 -10.16 -7.45 11.89
N PRO A 219 -10.77 -8.53 11.35
CA PRO A 219 -10.15 -9.84 11.15
C PRO A 219 -9.58 -10.08 9.75
N GLN A 220 -9.94 -9.26 8.76
CA GLN A 220 -9.47 -9.38 7.39
C GLN A 220 -8.00 -8.98 7.25
N SER A 221 -7.30 -9.65 6.35
CA SER A 221 -5.92 -9.34 5.96
C SER A 221 -5.61 -10.01 4.62
N ILE A 222 -4.81 -9.39 3.77
CA ILE A 222 -4.27 -10.01 2.57
C ILE A 222 -2.82 -10.41 2.89
N SER A 223 -2.60 -11.70 3.17
CA SER A 223 -1.28 -12.16 3.60
C SER A 223 -1.11 -13.65 3.28
N PRO A 224 0.14 -14.17 3.21
CA PRO A 224 0.38 -15.59 2.96
C PRO A 224 0.01 -16.48 4.16
N ARG A 225 -0.54 -15.90 5.24
CA ARG A 225 -0.98 -16.60 6.45
C ARG A 225 -2.27 -17.37 6.17
N TRP A 226 -2.13 -18.54 5.55
CA TRP A 226 -3.21 -19.45 5.15
C TRP A 226 -4.17 -19.86 6.27
N TYR A 227 -3.77 -19.72 7.53
CA TYR A 227 -4.64 -19.98 8.69
C TYR A 227 -5.68 -18.88 8.92
N ASN A 228 -5.49 -17.66 8.40
CA ASN A 228 -6.54 -16.63 8.43
C ASN A 228 -7.54 -16.88 7.30
N LYS A 229 -8.66 -17.51 7.64
CA LYS A 229 -9.74 -17.84 6.71
C LYS A 229 -10.88 -16.82 6.70
N SER A 230 -10.67 -15.64 7.31
CA SER A 230 -11.68 -14.58 7.26
C SER A 230 -11.90 -14.13 5.80
N PRO A 231 -13.16 -14.13 5.32
CA PRO A 231 -13.45 -13.69 3.97
C PRO A 231 -13.23 -12.18 3.84
N LEU A 232 -12.87 -11.75 2.64
CA LEU A 232 -13.02 -10.36 2.23
C LEU A 232 -14.51 -10.12 1.93
N GLU A 233 -15.11 -9.13 2.60
CA GLU A 233 -16.54 -8.82 2.53
C GLU A 233 -16.74 -7.35 2.11
N ASP A 234 -17.88 -7.07 1.48
CA ASP A 234 -18.31 -5.71 1.13
C ASP A 234 -18.32 -4.76 2.36
N GLY A 235 -17.81 -3.55 2.14
CA GLY A 235 -17.63 -2.50 3.14
C GLY A 235 -16.35 -2.63 3.97
N MET A 236 -15.54 -3.67 3.80
CA MET A 236 -14.22 -3.74 4.44
C MET A 236 -13.24 -2.76 3.79
N ILE A 237 -12.27 -2.28 4.57
CA ILE A 237 -11.11 -1.52 4.09
C ILE A 237 -9.86 -2.35 4.36
N VAL A 238 -8.94 -2.38 3.41
CA VAL A 238 -7.62 -3.02 3.52
C VAL A 238 -6.52 -2.17 2.88
N SER A 239 -5.28 -2.32 3.34
CA SER A 239 -4.09 -1.85 2.60
C SER A 239 -3.77 -2.78 1.41
N ASN A 240 -3.13 -2.21 0.39
CA ASN A 240 -2.52 -2.88 -0.74
C ASN A 240 -1.08 -2.37 -0.86
N GLU A 241 -0.15 -3.06 -0.21
CA GLU A 241 1.19 -2.56 0.13
C GLU A 241 2.32 -3.56 -0.22
N PRO A 242 2.40 -4.12 -1.45
CA PRO A 242 3.55 -4.94 -1.81
C PRO A 242 4.87 -4.15 -1.68
N GLY A 243 5.97 -4.88 -1.48
CA GLY A 243 7.29 -4.28 -1.34
C GLY A 243 8.44 -5.18 -1.79
N TYR A 244 9.64 -4.63 -1.73
CA TYR A 244 10.90 -5.32 -1.91
C TYR A 244 11.99 -4.57 -1.14
N TYR A 245 12.89 -5.31 -0.48
CA TYR A 245 13.89 -4.73 0.41
C TYR A 245 15.25 -5.37 0.11
N GLU A 246 16.13 -4.60 -0.52
CA GLU A 246 17.51 -5.00 -0.80
C GLU A 246 18.36 -4.56 0.39
N GLN A 247 18.84 -5.54 1.16
CA GLN A 247 19.58 -5.28 2.39
C GLN A 247 20.79 -4.39 2.10
N ASP A 248 21.03 -3.41 2.97
CA ASP A 248 22.15 -2.48 2.91
C ASP A 248 22.17 -1.58 1.65
N ALA A 249 21.08 -1.54 0.87
CA ALA A 249 20.99 -0.77 -0.37
C ALA A 249 19.75 0.15 -0.43
N PHE A 250 18.55 -0.42 -0.57
CA PHE A 250 17.30 0.35 -0.70
C PHE A 250 16.07 -0.49 -0.37
N GLY A 251 14.97 0.18 -0.03
CA GLY A 251 13.65 -0.44 0.07
C GLY A 251 12.62 0.22 -0.81
N ILE A 252 11.63 -0.57 -1.22
CA ILE A 252 10.51 -0.15 -2.04
C ILE A 252 9.24 -0.71 -1.43
N ARG A 253 8.26 0.16 -1.21
CA ARG A 253 6.88 -0.21 -0.91
C ARG A 253 5.95 0.80 -1.58
N ILE A 254 4.86 0.29 -2.14
CA ILE A 254 3.82 1.10 -2.79
C ILE A 254 2.50 0.72 -2.18
N GLU A 255 1.89 1.65 -1.46
CA GLU A 255 0.72 1.37 -0.67
C GLU A 255 -0.43 2.34 -0.92
N ASN A 256 -1.62 1.76 -1.05
CA ASN A 256 -2.88 2.49 -0.99
C ASN A 256 -3.83 1.75 -0.06
N LEU A 257 -4.72 2.48 0.61
CA LEU A 257 -5.93 1.90 1.16
C LEU A 257 -7.02 1.79 0.10
N VAL A 258 -7.75 0.68 0.15
CA VAL A 258 -8.87 0.37 -0.73
C VAL A 258 -10.07 -0.12 0.08
N SER A 259 -11.27 0.28 -0.32
CA SER A 259 -12.52 -0.35 0.11
C SER A 259 -12.85 -1.54 -0.77
N ILE A 260 -13.46 -2.57 -0.19
CA ILE A 260 -14.01 -3.72 -0.91
C ILE A 260 -15.48 -3.44 -1.19
N GLU A 261 -15.85 -3.49 -2.47
CA GLU A 261 -17.19 -3.15 -2.95
C GLU A 261 -17.65 -4.17 -4.00
N GLU A 262 -18.97 -4.32 -4.16
CA GLU A 262 -19.55 -5.16 -5.22
C GLU A 262 -19.02 -4.75 -6.61
N ALA A 263 -18.58 -5.75 -7.38
CA ALA A 263 -18.06 -5.56 -8.73
C ALA A 263 -19.20 -5.63 -9.74
N ASP A 264 -19.23 -4.67 -10.67
CA ASP A 264 -20.07 -4.76 -11.86
C ASP A 264 -19.40 -5.71 -12.86
N THR A 265 -19.97 -6.91 -13.00
CA THR A 265 -19.41 -7.97 -13.86
C THR A 265 -20.30 -8.19 -15.08
N PRO A 266 -19.72 -8.36 -16.29
CA PRO A 266 -20.51 -8.49 -17.52
C PRO A 266 -21.21 -9.85 -17.64
N CYS A 267 -20.87 -10.80 -16.77
CA CYS A 267 -21.38 -12.17 -16.79
C CYS A 267 -21.69 -12.62 -15.36
N THR A 268 -22.60 -13.58 -15.22
CA THR A 268 -22.99 -14.15 -13.93
C THR A 268 -22.48 -15.58 -13.76
N PHE A 269 -22.26 -16.00 -12.51
CA PHE A 269 -21.95 -17.38 -12.15
C PHE A 269 -22.90 -17.84 -11.05
N GLY A 270 -24.07 -18.34 -11.46
CA GLY A 270 -25.19 -18.58 -10.53
C GLY A 270 -25.58 -17.29 -9.80
N ASP A 271 -25.89 -17.40 -8.51
CA ASP A 271 -26.22 -16.27 -7.64
C ASP A 271 -24.99 -15.63 -6.96
N LYS A 272 -23.77 -16.01 -7.40
CA LYS A 272 -22.55 -15.58 -6.72
C LYS A 272 -22.18 -14.14 -7.08
N LYS A 273 -22.11 -13.28 -6.07
CA LYS A 273 -21.57 -11.92 -6.19
C LYS A 273 -20.06 -11.94 -6.36
N PHE A 274 -19.56 -10.92 -7.03
CA PHE A 274 -18.13 -10.63 -7.16
C PHE A 274 -17.83 -9.29 -6.49
N LEU A 275 -16.61 -9.17 -5.97
CA LEU A 275 -16.11 -8.01 -5.27
C LEU A 275 -14.89 -7.46 -6.02
N CYS A 276 -14.65 -6.17 -5.86
CA CYS A 276 -13.49 -5.46 -6.38
C CYS A 276 -12.98 -4.46 -5.34
N PHE A 277 -11.82 -3.87 -5.61
CA PHE A 277 -11.25 -2.81 -4.79
C PHE A 277 -11.57 -1.42 -5.36
N LYS A 278 -11.91 -0.47 -4.49
CA LYS A 278 -12.06 0.96 -4.82
C LYS A 278 -11.06 1.77 -4.01
N LYS A 279 -10.34 2.66 -4.70
CA LYS A 279 -9.24 3.44 -4.11
C LYS A 279 -9.75 4.47 -3.12
N LEU A 280 -9.08 4.55 -1.97
CA LEU A 280 -9.20 5.66 -1.02
C LEU A 280 -8.02 6.62 -1.18
N THR A 281 -6.80 6.09 -1.30
CA THR A 281 -5.57 6.87 -1.45
C THR A 281 -5.40 7.42 -2.87
N PHE A 282 -5.12 8.73 -2.98
CA PHE A 282 -4.84 9.43 -4.25
C PHE A 282 -3.58 10.29 -4.15
N VAL A 283 -2.41 9.65 -4.17
CA VAL A 283 -1.09 10.32 -4.10
C VAL A 283 -0.25 9.92 -5.32
N PRO A 284 0.45 10.85 -6.01
CA PRO A 284 1.21 10.52 -7.22
C PRO A 284 2.18 9.35 -7.03
N LEU A 285 2.40 8.58 -8.09
CA LEU A 285 3.46 7.56 -8.15
C LEU A 285 4.72 8.16 -8.78
N GLN A 286 5.91 7.69 -8.39
CA GLN A 286 7.17 8.18 -8.96
C GLN A 286 7.43 7.53 -10.33
N THR A 287 7.05 8.22 -11.41
CA THR A 287 7.14 7.69 -12.78
C THR A 287 8.58 7.48 -13.25
N LYS A 288 9.56 8.23 -12.73
CA LYS A 288 10.99 8.03 -13.05
C LYS A 288 11.51 6.66 -12.60
N MET A 289 10.91 6.08 -11.56
CA MET A 289 11.28 4.76 -11.06
C MET A 289 10.68 3.62 -11.89
N ILE A 290 9.79 3.90 -12.85
CA ILE A 290 9.14 2.87 -13.65
C ILE A 290 10.01 2.51 -14.86
N ASP A 291 10.28 1.22 -15.01
CA ASP A 291 10.76 0.60 -16.24
C ASP A 291 9.57 0.21 -17.11
N VAL A 292 9.18 1.12 -18.00
CA VAL A 292 8.01 0.98 -18.87
C VAL A 292 8.09 -0.27 -19.75
N SER A 293 9.28 -0.80 -20.04
CA SER A 293 9.45 -2.02 -20.84
C SER A 293 8.95 -3.29 -20.13
N LEU A 294 8.79 -3.26 -18.80
CA LEU A 294 8.25 -4.36 -18.00
C LEU A 294 6.73 -4.29 -17.82
N LEU A 295 6.10 -3.19 -18.21
CA LEU A 295 4.67 -3.02 -18.16
C LEU A 295 4.01 -3.64 -19.40
N THR A 296 2.85 -4.24 -19.19
CA THR A 296 1.87 -4.47 -20.24
C THR A 296 1.18 -3.14 -20.61
N ALA A 297 0.52 -3.09 -21.77
CA ALA A 297 -0.24 -1.90 -22.14
C ALA A 297 -1.32 -1.55 -21.11
N ASP A 298 -2.03 -2.55 -20.58
CA ASP A 298 -3.13 -2.35 -19.63
C ASP A 298 -2.61 -1.81 -18.27
N GLU A 299 -1.45 -2.28 -17.81
CA GLU A 299 -0.80 -1.75 -16.61
C GLU A 299 -0.31 -0.31 -16.82
N ALA A 300 0.25 0.01 -17.99
CA ALA A 300 0.68 1.37 -18.30
C ALA A 300 -0.51 2.33 -18.43
N ASP A 301 -1.63 1.87 -19.00
CA ASP A 301 -2.89 2.62 -19.06
C ASP A 301 -3.50 2.81 -17.66
N TRP A 302 -3.38 1.81 -16.78
CA TRP A 302 -3.76 1.95 -15.38
C TRP A 302 -2.96 3.05 -14.68
N VAL A 303 -1.64 3.13 -14.90
CA VAL A 303 -0.80 4.17 -14.29
C VAL A 303 -1.24 5.57 -14.74
N ASP A 304 -1.44 5.77 -16.04
CA ASP A 304 -1.90 7.05 -16.59
C ASP A 304 -3.30 7.42 -16.06
N ALA A 305 -4.21 6.45 -16.01
CA ALA A 305 -5.56 6.66 -15.47
C ALA A 305 -5.54 6.98 -13.97
N TYR A 306 -4.67 6.32 -13.19
CA TYR A 306 -4.50 6.61 -11.78
C TYR A 306 -3.96 8.03 -11.57
N GLN A 307 -2.90 8.42 -12.28
CA GLN A 307 -2.30 9.75 -12.18
C GLN A 307 -3.29 10.86 -12.60
N ALA A 308 -4.08 10.62 -13.65
CA ALA A 308 -5.15 11.55 -14.05
C ALA A 308 -6.21 11.70 -12.96
N GLN A 309 -6.63 10.61 -12.31
CA GLN A 309 -7.57 10.65 -11.18
C GLN A 309 -6.98 11.41 -9.98
N VAL A 310 -5.71 11.17 -9.65
CA VAL A 310 -4.99 11.89 -8.59
C VAL A 310 -5.03 13.39 -8.87
N ARG A 311 -4.63 13.83 -10.08
CA ARG A 311 -4.67 15.25 -10.45
C ARG A 311 -6.08 15.83 -10.31
N ALA A 312 -7.07 15.19 -10.93
CA ALA A 312 -8.45 15.68 -10.96
C ALA A 312 -9.06 15.82 -9.55
N LYS A 313 -8.72 14.92 -8.63
CA LYS A 313 -9.26 14.91 -7.26
C LYS A 313 -8.51 15.86 -6.33
N ILE A 314 -7.19 15.97 -6.45
CA ILE A 314 -6.36 16.70 -5.48
C ILE A 314 -6.15 18.16 -5.87
N GLN A 315 -6.03 18.48 -7.16
CA GLN A 315 -5.82 19.85 -7.63
C GLN A 315 -6.86 20.86 -7.08
N PRO A 316 -8.18 20.60 -7.08
CA PRO A 316 -9.15 21.55 -6.54
C PRO A 316 -9.09 21.72 -5.01
N LEU A 317 -8.37 20.84 -4.30
CA LEU A 317 -8.25 20.88 -2.83
C LEU A 317 -6.99 21.62 -2.36
N LEU A 318 -6.05 21.92 -3.26
CA LEU A 318 -4.84 22.70 -3.00
C LEU A 318 -5.14 24.20 -3.10
N THR A 319 -5.84 24.73 -2.10
CA THR A 319 -6.41 26.09 -2.10
C THR A 319 -5.65 27.12 -1.25
N ARG A 320 -4.59 26.74 -0.53
CA ARG A 320 -3.83 27.70 0.30
C ARG A 320 -3.08 28.69 -0.61
N PRO A 321 -2.87 29.95 -0.17
CA PRO A 321 -2.02 30.89 -0.91
C PRO A 321 -0.60 30.37 -1.18
N THR A 322 -0.11 29.47 -0.32
CA THR A 322 1.22 28.83 -0.41
C THR A 322 1.22 27.52 -1.20
N ASP A 323 0.10 27.10 -1.82
CA ASP A 323 0.02 25.81 -2.51
C ASP A 323 0.57 25.84 -3.96
N ALA A 324 1.19 26.94 -4.40
CA ALA A 324 1.72 27.07 -5.76
C ALA A 324 2.73 25.95 -6.10
N ASP A 325 3.62 25.60 -5.17
CA ASP A 325 4.64 24.57 -5.37
C ASP A 325 4.02 23.16 -5.33
N ALA A 326 3.05 22.94 -4.44
CA ALA A 326 2.28 21.69 -4.38
C ALA A 326 1.46 21.45 -5.66
N GLN A 327 0.87 22.50 -6.24
CA GLN A 327 0.16 22.41 -7.51
C GLN A 327 1.10 22.09 -8.67
N ARG A 328 2.28 22.73 -8.72
CA ARG A 328 3.31 22.42 -9.72
C ARG A 328 3.80 20.99 -9.60
N TYR A 329 4.14 20.55 -8.38
CA TYR A 329 4.51 19.17 -8.08
C TYR A 329 3.45 18.18 -8.57
N LEU A 330 2.18 18.44 -8.22
CA LEU A 330 1.06 17.58 -8.60
C LEU A 330 0.96 17.45 -10.13
N VAL A 331 1.00 18.57 -10.86
CA VAL A 331 0.90 18.55 -12.34
C VAL A 331 2.08 17.81 -12.96
N GLU A 332 3.30 18.06 -12.49
CA GLU A 332 4.51 17.41 -13.01
C GLU A 332 4.49 15.89 -12.77
N HIS A 333 4.14 15.46 -11.56
CA HIS A 333 4.22 14.05 -11.15
C HIS A 333 2.99 13.23 -11.54
N THR A 334 2.01 13.83 -12.22
CA THR A 334 0.82 13.15 -12.74
C THR A 334 0.75 13.17 -14.27
N GLN A 335 1.84 13.53 -14.95
CA GLN A 335 1.89 13.42 -16.41
C GLN A 335 1.80 11.95 -16.86
N PRO A 336 1.21 11.68 -18.04
CA PRO A 336 1.24 10.35 -18.63
C PRO A 336 2.66 9.82 -18.79
N LEU A 337 2.83 8.50 -18.72
CA LEU A 337 4.10 7.83 -18.93
C LEU A 337 4.66 8.12 -20.33
N ASP A 338 5.99 8.31 -20.42
CA ASP A 338 6.68 8.20 -21.72
C ASP A 338 6.61 6.73 -22.16
N ARG A 339 5.78 6.44 -23.16
CA ARG A 339 5.53 5.08 -23.65
C ARG A 339 6.68 4.52 -24.51
N LYS A 340 7.81 5.24 -24.66
CA LYS A 340 9.01 4.70 -25.30
C LYS A 340 9.48 3.43 -24.58
N GLY A 341 9.69 2.36 -25.35
CA GLY A 341 10.13 1.06 -24.82
C GLY A 341 9.00 0.17 -24.33
N LEU A 342 7.74 0.64 -24.31
CA LEU A 342 6.59 -0.25 -24.17
C LEU A 342 6.56 -1.18 -25.38
N GLY A 343 6.66 -2.49 -25.15
CA GLY A 343 6.66 -3.48 -26.23
C GLY A 343 5.40 -3.32 -27.08
N THR A 344 5.56 -3.10 -28.39
CA THR A 344 4.41 -3.11 -29.30
C THR A 344 3.82 -4.51 -29.28
N ARG A 345 2.53 -4.66 -28.95
CA ARG A 345 1.83 -5.93 -29.17
C ARG A 345 1.94 -6.23 -30.67
N SER A 346 2.76 -7.20 -31.05
CA SER A 346 2.55 -7.89 -32.32
C SER A 346 1.17 -8.55 -32.20
N ALA A 347 0.24 -8.18 -33.07
CA ALA A 347 -1.11 -8.73 -33.15
C ALA A 347 -1.13 -10.18 -33.68
N THR A 348 -0.11 -10.98 -33.35
CA THR A 348 -0.01 -12.41 -33.71
C THR A 348 0.46 -13.20 -32.49
N GLY A 349 -0.33 -13.14 -31.41
CA GLY A 349 -0.24 -14.13 -30.34
C GLY A 349 -0.86 -15.43 -30.84
N GLY A 350 -0.04 -16.28 -31.46
CA GLY A 350 -0.43 -17.65 -31.80
C GLY A 350 -0.95 -18.35 -30.57
N GLN A 351 -2.17 -18.89 -30.66
CA GLN A 351 -2.67 -19.84 -29.68
C GLN A 351 -1.63 -20.96 -29.50
N PRO A 352 -1.30 -21.36 -28.26
CA PRO A 352 -0.65 -22.64 -28.09
C PRO A 352 -1.61 -23.71 -28.61
N GLN A 353 -1.20 -24.44 -29.65
CA GLN A 353 -1.89 -25.64 -30.08
C GLN A 353 -1.96 -26.57 -28.87
N LEU A 354 -3.14 -26.64 -28.24
CA LEU A 354 -3.51 -27.74 -27.39
C LEU A 354 -3.46 -28.99 -28.26
N ALA A 355 -2.44 -29.82 -28.04
CA ALA A 355 -2.40 -31.16 -28.60
C ALA A 355 -3.72 -31.85 -28.21
N SER A 356 -4.47 -32.26 -29.24
CA SER A 356 -5.69 -33.03 -29.11
C SER A 356 -5.41 -34.28 -28.28
N ALA A 357 -5.96 -34.34 -27.07
CA ALA A 357 -6.04 -35.58 -26.32
C ALA A 357 -7.01 -36.51 -27.06
N GLU A 358 -6.50 -37.65 -27.53
CA GLU A 358 -7.33 -38.74 -28.06
C GLU A 358 -8.31 -39.22 -26.98
N PRO A 359 -9.55 -39.59 -27.34
CA PRO A 359 -10.48 -40.18 -26.40
C PRO A 359 -10.01 -41.59 -26.05
N MET A 360 -9.76 -41.85 -24.76
CA MET A 360 -9.66 -43.23 -24.28
C MET A 360 -11.03 -43.90 -24.47
N ALA A 361 -11.04 -44.94 -25.30
CA ALA A 361 -12.18 -45.80 -25.56
C ALA A 361 -12.37 -46.84 -24.44
N THR A 362 -13.65 -47.04 -24.12
CA THR A 362 -14.32 -48.11 -23.34
C THR A 362 -13.97 -48.29 -21.87
#